data_AF-A0A847G7R1-F1
#
_entry.id   AF-A0A847G7R1-F1
#
_cell.length_a   1.000
_cell.length_b   1.000
_cell.length_c   1.000
_cell.angle_alpha   90.00
_cell.angle_beta   90.00
_cell.angle_gamma   90.00
#
_symmetry.space_group_name_H-M   'P 1'
#
loop_
_entity.id
_entity.type
_entity.pdbx_description
1 polymer ?
#
loop_
_entity_poly.entity_id
_entity_poly.type
_entity_poly.pdbx_seq_one_letter_code
_entity_poly.pdbx_strand_id
1 'polypeptide(L)'
;MRNALMCLLSLIIAGAAAAQTAQVGASRTVRSSEKLKIEYVHYRPAEWEKEKIVEFENEIENRGGLVYVYYTNTTEKPVSLYFYRINGQDTSYWLLNHFLAWDREYHSTIAPGQTTVLELNGTTADFGPDKPFELQLVDRAEGIAAKAETTLKKDPVQVAYIRVLPDMQTLEVHVRHEGKGALSYGPITVPGAEVTTCDWVGAEQKGPGHAIARVSLAAPL
;
A
#
# COMPACT_ATOMS: atom_id res chain seq x y z
N MET A 1 13.48 -38.19 51.07
CA MET A 1 14.55 -37.38 51.71
C MET A 1 15.56 -36.99 50.65
N ARG A 2 15.88 -35.69 50.60
CA ARG A 2 17.10 -35.04 50.03
C ARG A 2 17.25 -35.10 48.51
N ASN A 3 16.98 -34.01 47.79
CA ASN A 3 17.72 -32.73 47.68
C ASN A 3 19.04 -32.85 46.89
N ALA A 4 19.04 -32.31 45.66
CA ALA A 4 20.10 -31.48 45.08
C ALA A 4 19.54 -30.84 43.79
N LEU A 5 19.23 -29.54 43.79
CA LEU A 5 20.12 -28.42 43.39
C LEU A 5 19.79 -28.02 41.93
N MET A 6 18.86 -27.10 41.66
CA MET A 6 18.95 -25.63 41.81
C MET A 6 20.07 -24.99 40.98
N CYS A 7 19.66 -24.08 40.07
CA CYS A 7 20.36 -23.04 39.29
C CYS A 7 20.00 -23.16 37.80
N LEU A 8 19.69 -22.12 37.04
CA LEU A 8 19.41 -20.70 37.27
C LEU A 8 18.92 -20.17 35.90
N LEU A 9 18.03 -19.17 35.92
CA LEU A 9 17.86 -18.11 34.93
C LEU A 9 18.14 -18.40 33.44
N SER A 10 17.10 -18.21 32.61
CA SER A 10 17.17 -17.31 31.45
C SER A 10 15.76 -16.90 31.03
N LEU A 11 15.29 -15.78 31.59
CA LEU A 11 14.39 -14.89 30.84
C LEU A 11 15.10 -14.56 29.52
N ILE A 12 14.57 -15.01 28.39
CA ILE A 12 14.87 -14.39 27.11
C ILE A 12 13.55 -13.87 26.55
N ILE A 13 13.49 -12.55 26.63
CA ILE A 13 12.66 -11.62 25.90
C ILE A 13 12.54 -12.08 24.44
N ALA A 14 11.39 -12.61 24.04
CA ALA A 14 11.02 -12.61 22.62
C ALA A 14 10.49 -11.22 22.29
N GLY A 15 11.43 -10.32 22.02
CA GLY A 15 11.19 -8.95 21.63
C GLY A 15 10.49 -8.87 20.28
N ALA A 16 9.54 -7.93 20.22
CA ALA A 16 9.22 -7.07 19.10
C ALA A 16 9.76 -7.48 17.71
N ALA A 17 8.88 -8.05 16.88
CA ALA A 17 8.94 -7.94 15.43
C ALA A 17 7.56 -7.78 14.79
N ALA A 18 6.59 -7.21 15.53
CA ALA A 18 5.32 -6.71 14.99
C ALA A 18 5.38 -5.18 14.79
N ALA A 19 6.46 -4.70 14.18
CA ALA A 19 6.72 -3.27 14.01
C ALA A 19 7.34 -2.98 12.63
N GLN A 20 6.53 -3.15 11.58
CA GLN A 20 6.69 -2.60 10.23
C GLN A 20 5.36 -2.90 9.54
N THR A 21 4.37 -2.02 9.34
CA THR A 21 4.23 -0.57 9.42
C THR A 21 2.87 -0.28 10.06
N ALA A 22 2.80 -0.25 11.39
CA ALA A 22 1.68 0.41 12.04
C ALA A 22 1.86 1.91 11.78
N GLN A 23 1.19 2.43 10.76
CA GLN A 23 1.14 3.86 10.47
C GLN A 23 0.58 4.57 11.71
N VAL A 24 1.49 5.17 12.48
CA VAL A 24 1.17 6.05 13.61
C VAL A 24 0.51 7.28 13.00
N GLY A 25 -0.82 7.30 13.02
CA GLY A 25 -1.62 8.36 12.38
C GLY A 25 -3.11 8.05 12.26
N ALA A 26 -3.53 6.79 12.39
CA ALA A 26 -4.95 6.46 12.57
C ALA A 26 -5.40 6.81 14.01
N SER A 27 -5.51 8.10 14.33
CA SER A 27 -6.08 8.61 15.57
C SER A 27 -7.47 8.00 15.76
N ARG A 28 -7.58 7.08 16.72
CA ARG A 28 -8.81 6.38 17.12
C ARG A 28 -9.67 7.29 18.00
N THR A 29 -10.11 8.42 17.49
CA THR A 29 -11.05 9.29 18.20
C THR A 29 -12.21 9.63 17.27
N VAL A 30 -13.33 8.91 17.47
CA VAL A 30 -14.63 8.94 16.77
C VAL A 30 -14.65 8.25 15.38
N ARG A 31 -14.63 6.90 15.38
CA ARG A 31 -14.89 6.06 14.18
C ARG A 31 -16.30 5.46 14.22
N SER A 32 -17.33 6.21 13.83
CA SER A 32 -18.67 5.62 13.67
C SER A 32 -19.47 6.09 12.43
N SER A 33 -18.81 6.65 11.40
CA SER A 33 -19.52 7.05 10.16
C SER A 33 -18.73 6.90 8.86
N GLU A 34 -17.52 6.34 8.87
CA GLU A 34 -16.76 6.12 7.64
C GLU A 34 -17.29 4.86 6.92
N LYS A 35 -17.63 5.02 5.64
CA LYS A 35 -18.22 3.95 4.81
C LYS A 35 -17.15 3.11 4.12
N LEU A 36 -16.01 3.73 3.85
CA LEU A 36 -14.85 3.10 3.26
C LEU A 36 -13.75 3.03 4.33
N LYS A 37 -13.03 1.91 4.36
CA LYS A 37 -11.85 1.73 5.17
C LYS A 37 -10.63 1.88 4.27
N ILE A 38 -9.77 2.85 4.57
CA ILE A 38 -8.45 2.92 3.93
C ILE A 38 -7.61 1.77 4.47
N GLU A 39 -7.20 0.88 3.59
CA GLU A 39 -6.39 -0.30 3.92
C GLU A 39 -4.91 0.08 3.95
N TYR A 40 -4.45 0.83 2.94
CA TYR A 40 -3.04 1.15 2.79
C TYR A 40 -2.82 2.32 1.82
N VAL A 41 -1.80 3.13 2.10
CA VAL A 41 -1.30 4.16 1.18
C VAL A 41 0.12 3.79 0.79
N HIS A 42 0.30 3.35 -0.45
CA HIS A 42 1.61 3.03 -1.02
C HIS A 42 2.18 4.27 -1.71
N TYR A 43 3.48 4.52 -1.54
CA TYR A 43 4.17 5.63 -2.21
C TYR A 43 5.44 5.18 -2.91
N ARG A 44 5.61 5.64 -4.15
CA ARG A 44 6.80 5.44 -4.97
C ARG A 44 7.26 6.78 -5.56
N PRO A 45 8.43 7.31 -5.15
CA PRO A 45 8.93 8.56 -5.70
C PRO A 45 9.33 8.39 -7.18
N ALA A 46 9.19 9.44 -7.97
CA ALA A 46 9.53 9.47 -9.40
C ALA A 46 11.03 9.70 -9.65
N GLU A 47 11.92 9.00 -8.92
CA GLU A 47 13.38 9.22 -8.96
C GLU A 47 13.98 8.94 -10.35
N TRP A 48 13.55 7.86 -11.00
CA TRP A 48 14.06 7.47 -12.32
C TRP A 48 13.74 8.50 -13.40
N GLU A 49 12.52 9.05 -13.37
CA GLU A 49 12.04 10.03 -14.35
C GLU A 49 12.89 11.31 -14.28
N LYS A 50 13.19 11.79 -13.05
CA LYS A 50 14.09 12.94 -12.83
C LYS A 50 15.50 12.73 -13.36
N GLU A 51 16.04 11.51 -13.23
CA GLU A 51 17.44 11.23 -13.59
C GLU A 51 17.65 10.90 -15.07
N LYS A 52 16.65 10.36 -15.75
CA LYS A 52 16.81 9.72 -17.07
C LYS A 52 15.97 10.31 -18.19
N ILE A 53 14.87 11.02 -17.88
CA ILE A 53 14.05 11.68 -18.91
C ILE A 53 14.58 13.10 -19.09
N VAL A 54 15.42 13.28 -20.11
CA VAL A 54 15.85 14.60 -20.59
C VAL A 54 15.37 14.73 -22.03
N GLU A 55 14.05 14.69 -22.22
CA GLU A 55 13.47 14.95 -23.53
C GLU A 55 13.50 16.47 -23.79
N PHE A 56 13.88 16.86 -25.01
CA PHE A 56 14.06 18.25 -25.43
C PHE A 56 12.78 19.12 -25.24
N GLU A 57 11.61 18.48 -25.12
CA GLU A 57 10.30 19.13 -24.99
C GLU A 57 9.59 18.85 -23.65
N ASN A 58 10.17 18.03 -22.77
CA ASN A 58 9.55 17.66 -21.50
C ASN A 58 10.06 18.59 -20.38
N GLU A 59 9.49 19.80 -20.34
CA GLU A 59 9.92 20.86 -19.41
C GLU A 59 9.45 20.66 -17.96
N ILE A 60 8.53 19.71 -17.71
CA ILE A 60 7.93 19.51 -16.39
C ILE A 60 8.64 18.36 -15.68
N GLU A 61 9.66 18.70 -14.89
CA GLU A 61 10.28 17.76 -13.96
C GLU A 61 9.23 17.22 -12.98
N ASN A 62 9.03 15.90 -12.96
CA ASN A 62 8.17 15.24 -11.97
C ASN A 62 8.86 15.29 -10.60
N ARG A 63 8.54 16.29 -9.78
CA ARG A 63 9.12 16.49 -8.44
C ARG A 63 8.47 15.66 -7.35
N GLY A 64 7.38 14.96 -7.65
CA GLY A 64 6.62 14.16 -6.69
C GLY A 64 6.85 12.66 -6.85
N GLY A 65 5.76 11.94 -7.13
CA GLY A 65 5.74 10.48 -7.20
C GLY A 65 4.33 9.90 -7.35
N LEU A 66 4.28 8.57 -7.40
CA LEU A 66 3.05 7.81 -7.48
C LEU A 66 2.53 7.48 -6.08
N VAL A 67 1.25 7.75 -5.85
CA VAL A 67 0.52 7.37 -4.64
C VAL A 67 -0.59 6.40 -5.02
N TYR A 68 -0.70 5.29 -4.31
CA TYR A 68 -1.78 4.32 -4.46
C TYR A 68 -2.52 4.23 -3.12
N VAL A 69 -3.81 4.51 -3.13
CA VAL A 69 -4.66 4.43 -1.96
C VAL A 69 -5.59 3.25 -2.13
N TYR A 70 -5.36 2.20 -1.36
CA TYR A 70 -6.22 1.02 -1.32
C TYR A 70 -7.31 1.21 -0.27
N TYR A 71 -8.55 0.94 -0.64
CA TYR A 71 -9.68 1.06 0.29
C TYR A 71 -10.80 0.07 -0.02
N THR A 72 -11.52 -0.30 1.03
CA THR A 72 -12.58 -1.32 1.00
C THR A 72 -13.89 -0.72 1.49
N ASN A 73 -15.00 -1.02 0.80
CA ASN A 73 -16.32 -0.67 1.31
C ASN A 73 -16.73 -1.61 2.44
N THR A 74 -16.93 -1.05 3.64
CA THR A 74 -17.30 -1.80 4.85
C THR A 74 -18.79 -1.76 5.17
N THR A 75 -19.60 -1.16 4.29
CA THR A 75 -21.06 -1.07 4.46
C THR A 75 -21.79 -2.15 3.66
N GLU A 76 -23.06 -2.37 3.97
CA GLU A 76 -23.95 -3.28 3.24
C GLU A 76 -24.52 -2.68 1.94
N LYS A 77 -24.20 -1.41 1.63
CA LYS A 77 -24.71 -0.70 0.45
C LYS A 77 -23.55 -0.23 -0.44
N PRO A 78 -23.76 -0.07 -1.76
CA PRO A 78 -22.75 0.54 -2.60
C PRO A 78 -22.45 1.99 -2.17
N VAL A 79 -21.19 2.39 -2.23
CA VAL A 79 -20.73 3.76 -1.97
C VAL A 79 -20.31 4.37 -3.29
N SER A 80 -20.88 5.53 -3.66
CA SER A 80 -20.52 6.23 -4.89
C SER A 80 -19.66 7.45 -4.59
N LEU A 81 -18.42 7.42 -5.06
CA LEU A 81 -17.50 8.54 -4.88
C LEU A 81 -17.84 9.66 -5.87
N TYR A 82 -17.63 10.88 -5.42
CA TYR A 82 -17.88 12.09 -6.20
C TYR A 82 -16.59 12.82 -6.54
N PHE A 83 -15.75 13.06 -5.53
CA PHE A 83 -14.40 13.60 -5.69
C PHE A 83 -13.55 13.21 -4.48
N TYR A 84 -12.26 13.52 -4.54
CA TYR A 84 -11.35 13.41 -3.40
C TYR A 84 -10.77 14.77 -3.04
N ARG A 85 -10.25 14.87 -1.81
CA ARG A 85 -9.43 15.99 -1.38
C ARG A 85 -8.08 15.48 -0.93
N ILE A 86 -7.04 16.22 -1.28
CA ILE A 86 -5.68 16.00 -0.79
C ILE A 86 -5.25 17.31 -0.13
N ASN A 87 -4.76 17.23 1.12
CA ASN A 87 -4.25 18.39 1.88
C ASN A 87 -5.21 19.59 1.85
N GLY A 88 -6.51 19.33 2.01
CA GLY A 88 -7.57 20.34 2.01
C GLY A 88 -8.04 20.84 0.64
N GLN A 89 -7.38 20.45 -0.46
CA GLN A 89 -7.70 20.86 -1.83
C GLN A 89 -8.43 19.75 -2.58
N ASP A 90 -9.46 20.10 -3.34
CA ASP A 90 -10.25 19.11 -4.11
C ASP A 90 -9.56 18.63 -5.40
N THR A 91 -10.10 17.58 -5.99
CA THR A 91 -9.64 17.00 -7.25
C THR A 91 -9.46 18.05 -8.35
N SER A 92 -10.35 19.05 -8.45
CA SER A 92 -10.28 20.07 -9.50
C SER A 92 -9.08 21.00 -9.34
N TYR A 93 -8.73 21.37 -8.11
CA TYR A 93 -7.52 22.15 -7.83
C TYR A 93 -6.27 21.43 -8.37
N TRP A 94 -6.15 20.12 -8.13
CA TRP A 94 -4.97 19.36 -8.54
C TRP A 94 -4.89 19.14 -10.06
N LEU A 95 -6.02 18.81 -10.69
CA LEU A 95 -6.07 18.51 -12.12
C LEU A 95 -5.99 19.77 -12.99
N LEU A 96 -6.75 20.83 -12.65
CA LEU A 96 -6.82 22.04 -13.47
C LEU A 96 -5.55 22.89 -13.40
N ASN A 97 -4.76 22.75 -12.34
CA ASN A 97 -3.45 23.40 -12.23
C ASN A 97 -2.29 22.49 -12.69
N HIS A 98 -2.58 21.32 -13.27
CA HIS A 98 -1.58 20.37 -13.76
C HIS A 98 -0.58 19.89 -12.69
N PHE A 99 -1.02 19.81 -11.43
CA PHE A 99 -0.20 19.32 -10.30
C PHE A 99 -0.24 17.79 -10.15
N LEU A 100 -1.24 17.16 -10.77
CA LEU A 100 -1.26 15.74 -11.08
C LEU A 100 -1.08 15.58 -12.59
N ALA A 101 -0.17 14.70 -13.02
CA ALA A 101 -0.09 14.32 -14.42
C ALA A 101 -1.32 13.49 -14.85
N TRP A 102 -1.78 12.63 -13.93
CA TRP A 102 -3.00 11.85 -14.07
C TRP A 102 -3.43 11.31 -12.71
N ASP A 103 -4.72 11.01 -12.60
CA ASP A 103 -5.33 10.19 -11.56
C ASP A 103 -6.11 9.03 -12.19
N ARG A 104 -6.32 7.96 -11.44
CA ARG A 104 -7.15 6.84 -11.86
C ARG A 104 -7.91 6.27 -10.68
N GLU A 105 -9.22 6.35 -10.78
CA GLU A 105 -10.14 5.62 -9.93
C GLU A 105 -10.66 4.39 -10.69
N TYR A 106 -10.42 3.20 -10.15
CA TYR A 106 -10.82 1.96 -10.83
C TYR A 106 -12.34 1.75 -10.80
N HIS A 107 -13.02 2.29 -9.79
CA HIS A 107 -14.47 2.13 -9.59
C HIS A 107 -15.05 3.39 -8.95
N SER A 108 -15.91 4.11 -9.67
CA SER A 108 -16.66 5.26 -9.13
C SER A 108 -17.76 4.86 -8.14
N THR A 109 -18.18 3.60 -8.16
CA THR A 109 -19.13 3.00 -7.21
C THR A 109 -18.55 1.69 -6.70
N ILE A 110 -18.39 1.60 -5.39
CA ILE A 110 -17.74 0.47 -4.72
C ILE A 110 -18.81 -0.39 -4.07
N ALA A 111 -18.93 -1.65 -4.49
CA ALA A 111 -19.88 -2.61 -3.95
C ALA A 111 -19.53 -3.01 -2.50
N PRO A 112 -20.49 -3.50 -1.70
CA PRO A 112 -20.22 -4.04 -0.36
C PRO A 112 -19.07 -5.05 -0.34
N GLY A 113 -18.09 -4.86 0.54
CA GLY A 113 -16.91 -5.74 0.66
C GLY A 113 -15.88 -5.63 -0.46
N GLN A 114 -16.13 -4.82 -1.49
CA GLN A 114 -15.19 -4.63 -2.59
C GLN A 114 -14.01 -3.74 -2.17
N THR A 115 -12.80 -4.18 -2.50
CA THR A 115 -11.58 -3.37 -2.44
C THR A 115 -11.29 -2.75 -3.81
N THR A 116 -10.84 -1.50 -3.82
CA THR A 116 -10.42 -0.79 -5.03
C THR A 116 -9.19 0.07 -4.72
N VAL A 117 -8.69 0.77 -5.73
CA VAL A 117 -7.53 1.66 -5.62
C VAL A 117 -7.80 3.00 -6.32
N LEU A 118 -7.32 4.07 -5.68
CA LEU A 118 -7.11 5.38 -6.30
C LEU A 118 -5.61 5.54 -6.55
N GLU A 119 -5.24 5.72 -7.81
CA GLU A 119 -3.86 6.00 -8.23
C GLU A 119 -3.71 7.49 -8.54
N LEU A 120 -2.60 8.08 -8.09
CA LEU A 120 -2.28 9.49 -8.30
C LEU A 120 -0.84 9.59 -8.78
N ASN A 121 -0.60 10.35 -9.84
CA ASN A 121 0.75 10.76 -10.23
C ASN A 121 0.94 12.25 -9.98
N GLY A 122 1.51 12.60 -8.83
CA GLY A 122 1.77 13.98 -8.46
C GLY A 122 3.12 14.46 -8.97
N THR A 123 3.10 15.58 -9.70
CA THR A 123 4.29 16.16 -10.36
C THR A 123 4.96 17.25 -9.53
N THR A 124 4.30 17.76 -8.50
CA THR A 124 4.82 18.83 -7.66
C THR A 124 5.59 18.31 -6.45
N ALA A 125 6.32 19.21 -5.80
CA ALA A 125 7.01 18.91 -4.55
C ALA A 125 6.04 18.54 -3.41
N ASP A 126 4.74 18.82 -3.53
CA ASP A 126 3.74 18.45 -2.52
C ASP A 126 3.51 16.93 -2.45
N PHE A 127 3.81 16.22 -3.54
CA PHE A 127 3.80 14.76 -3.63
C PHE A 127 5.21 14.16 -3.51
N GLY A 128 6.17 14.94 -3.01
CA GLY A 128 7.55 14.51 -2.82
C GLY A 128 7.74 13.59 -1.60
N PRO A 129 8.92 12.97 -1.47
CA PRO A 129 9.27 12.19 -0.29
C PRO A 129 9.13 13.00 1.00
N ASP A 130 8.71 12.32 2.05
CA ASP A 130 8.54 12.84 3.41
C ASP A 130 7.51 13.98 3.54
N LYS A 131 6.67 14.20 2.52
CA LYS A 131 5.58 15.17 2.60
C LYS A 131 4.36 14.63 3.35
N PRO A 132 3.64 15.49 4.09
CA PRO A 132 2.37 15.12 4.66
C PRO A 132 1.34 14.85 3.55
N PHE A 133 0.50 13.85 3.78
CA PHE A 133 -0.57 13.45 2.88
C PHE A 133 -1.83 13.18 3.70
N GLU A 134 -2.75 14.14 3.66
CA GLU A 134 -4.13 13.99 4.12
C GLU A 134 -5.03 13.73 2.92
N LEU A 135 -5.73 12.60 2.92
CA LEU A 135 -6.73 12.26 1.93
C LEU A 135 -8.12 12.27 2.56
N GLN A 136 -9.10 12.79 1.81
CA GLN A 136 -10.51 12.58 2.08
C GLN A 136 -11.18 12.06 0.79
N LEU A 137 -11.88 10.93 0.88
CA LEU A 137 -12.76 10.45 -0.18
C LEU A 137 -14.17 10.97 0.10
N VAL A 138 -14.82 11.60 -0.88
CA VAL A 138 -16.13 12.24 -0.70
C VAL A 138 -17.20 11.48 -1.48
N ASP A 139 -18.20 10.98 -0.76
CA ASP A 139 -19.45 10.44 -1.30
C ASP A 139 -20.42 11.60 -1.59
N ARG A 140 -21.04 11.54 -2.76
CA ARG A 140 -22.01 12.54 -3.24
C ARG A 140 -23.17 12.77 -2.28
N ALA A 141 -23.65 11.70 -1.62
CA ALA A 141 -24.90 11.73 -0.86
C ALA A 141 -24.73 12.21 0.58
N GLU A 142 -23.62 11.86 1.23
CA GLU A 142 -23.50 11.93 2.69
C GLU A 142 -22.17 12.56 3.18
N GLY A 143 -21.31 13.03 2.26
CA GLY A 143 -20.07 13.72 2.61
C GLY A 143 -18.87 12.77 2.68
N ILE A 144 -18.03 12.90 3.71
CA ILE A 144 -16.74 12.20 3.73
C ILE A 144 -16.95 10.69 3.96
N ALA A 145 -16.57 9.89 2.97
CA ALA A 145 -16.67 8.43 2.97
C ALA A 145 -15.49 7.76 3.69
N ALA A 146 -14.30 8.35 3.62
CA ALA A 146 -13.10 7.91 4.31
C ALA A 146 -12.07 9.03 4.44
N LYS A 147 -11.19 8.88 5.44
CA LYS A 147 -9.99 9.71 5.60
C LYS A 147 -8.73 8.88 5.79
N ALA A 148 -7.60 9.43 5.35
CA ALA A 148 -6.28 8.95 5.71
C ALA A 148 -5.34 10.12 5.97
N GLU A 149 -4.46 9.97 6.95
CA GLU A 149 -3.37 10.90 7.22
C GLU A 149 -2.07 10.10 7.31
N THR A 150 -1.08 10.47 6.50
CA THR A 150 0.22 9.80 6.45
C THR A 150 1.34 10.75 6.05
N THR A 151 2.55 10.21 5.97
CA THR A 151 3.69 10.83 5.33
C THR A 151 4.07 9.98 4.11
N LEU A 152 4.32 10.60 2.97
CA LEU A 152 4.73 9.93 1.74
C LEU A 152 6.14 9.36 1.88
N LYS A 153 6.22 8.10 2.31
CA LYS A 153 7.48 7.38 2.49
C LYS A 153 7.58 6.27 1.48
N LYS A 154 8.72 6.20 0.78
CA LYS A 154 8.98 5.12 -0.18
C LYS A 154 8.89 3.80 0.55
N ASP A 155 8.02 2.92 0.08
CA ASP A 155 7.93 1.60 0.68
C ASP A 155 9.21 0.81 0.42
N PRO A 156 9.82 0.23 1.47
CA PRO A 156 11.07 -0.49 1.34
C PRO A 156 10.88 -1.82 0.60
N VAL A 157 9.65 -2.32 0.51
CA VAL A 157 9.29 -3.56 -0.15
C VAL A 157 8.30 -3.23 -1.27
N GLN A 158 8.62 -3.64 -2.50
CA GLN A 158 7.83 -3.35 -3.68
C GLN A 158 7.57 -4.62 -4.47
N VAL A 159 6.33 -4.80 -4.93
CA VAL A 159 6.02 -5.82 -5.93
C VAL A 159 6.55 -5.32 -7.27
N ALA A 160 7.61 -5.95 -7.75
CA ALA A 160 8.25 -5.59 -9.00
C ALA A 160 7.48 -6.15 -10.20
N TYR A 161 6.90 -7.35 -10.04
CA TYR A 161 6.20 -8.04 -11.11
C TYR A 161 5.28 -9.13 -10.56
N ILE A 162 4.11 -9.29 -11.15
CA ILE A 162 3.22 -10.44 -10.91
C ILE A 162 3.02 -11.13 -12.26
N ARG A 163 3.26 -12.43 -12.29
CA ARG A 163 3.02 -13.29 -13.45
C ARG A 163 1.95 -14.30 -13.11
N VAL A 164 0.89 -14.36 -13.90
CA VAL A 164 -0.04 -15.50 -13.90
C VAL A 164 0.46 -16.50 -14.93
N LEU A 165 0.64 -17.76 -14.53
CA LEU A 165 1.08 -18.81 -15.45
C LEU A 165 -0.07 -19.29 -16.35
N PRO A 166 0.22 -19.95 -17.49
CA PRO A 166 -0.80 -20.29 -18.49
C PRO A 166 -1.94 -21.18 -17.98
N ASP A 167 -1.72 -21.93 -16.89
CA ASP A 167 -2.75 -22.76 -16.26
C ASP A 167 -3.75 -21.96 -15.40
N MET A 168 -3.48 -20.66 -15.19
CA MET A 168 -4.24 -19.74 -14.35
C MET A 168 -4.36 -20.19 -12.88
N GLN A 169 -3.64 -21.23 -12.46
CA GLN A 169 -3.62 -21.76 -11.10
C GLN A 169 -2.36 -21.39 -10.35
N THR A 170 -1.32 -20.96 -11.06
CA THR A 170 -0.05 -20.59 -10.44
C THR A 170 0.27 -19.12 -10.70
N LEU A 171 0.70 -18.41 -9.66
CA LEU A 171 1.28 -17.07 -9.76
C LEU A 171 2.74 -17.06 -9.33
N GLU A 172 3.54 -16.23 -10.00
CA GLU A 172 4.87 -15.83 -9.54
C GLU A 172 4.83 -14.35 -9.14
N VAL A 173 5.08 -14.06 -7.86
CA VAL A 173 5.11 -12.70 -7.31
C VAL A 173 6.55 -12.34 -7.02
N HIS A 174 7.10 -11.42 -7.81
CA HIS A 174 8.45 -10.91 -7.64
C HIS A 174 8.42 -9.68 -6.74
N VAL A 175 9.19 -9.76 -5.66
CA VAL A 175 9.30 -8.70 -4.66
C VAL A 175 10.74 -8.21 -4.61
N ARG A 176 10.89 -6.89 -4.53
CA ARG A 176 12.16 -6.20 -4.30
C ARG A 176 12.14 -5.55 -2.94
N HIS A 177 13.19 -5.75 -2.18
CA HIS A 177 13.45 -5.04 -0.93
C HIS A 177 14.65 -4.12 -1.13
N GLU A 178 14.50 -2.85 -0.75
CA GLU A 178 15.55 -1.83 -0.80
C GLU A 178 15.97 -1.34 0.59
N GLY A 179 15.31 -1.82 1.65
CA GLY A 179 15.62 -1.45 3.01
C GLY A 179 16.91 -2.11 3.53
N LYS A 180 17.47 -1.50 4.57
CA LYS A 180 18.69 -2.00 5.25
C LYS A 180 18.41 -3.02 6.35
N GLY A 181 17.14 -3.17 6.74
CA GLY A 181 16.73 -4.07 7.82
C GLY A 181 16.64 -5.52 7.37
N ALA A 182 16.62 -6.44 8.33
CA ALA A 182 16.23 -7.81 8.04
C ALA A 182 14.70 -7.91 7.95
N LEU A 183 14.19 -8.74 7.05
CA LEU A 183 12.76 -9.06 6.96
C LEU A 183 12.56 -10.53 6.61
N SER A 184 11.35 -11.00 6.87
CA SER A 184 10.84 -12.28 6.39
C SER A 184 9.49 -12.08 5.71
N TYR A 185 9.25 -12.84 4.65
CA TYR A 185 8.00 -12.80 3.91
C TYR A 185 7.02 -13.83 4.47
N GLY A 186 5.79 -13.37 4.72
CA GLY A 186 4.68 -14.21 5.12
C GLY A 186 3.97 -14.90 3.94
N PRO A 187 2.92 -15.68 4.21
CA PRO A 187 2.06 -16.23 3.16
C PRO A 187 1.38 -15.10 2.36
N ILE A 188 1.16 -15.35 1.07
CA ILE A 188 0.38 -14.47 0.19
C ILE A 188 -1.08 -14.92 0.19
N THR A 189 -2.00 -13.96 0.28
CA THR A 189 -3.43 -14.18 0.10
C THR A 189 -3.86 -13.63 -1.26
N VAL A 190 -4.76 -14.34 -1.94
CA VAL A 190 -5.38 -13.90 -3.18
C VAL A 190 -6.89 -13.75 -2.92
N PRO A 191 -7.42 -12.52 -2.85
CA PRO A 191 -8.84 -12.32 -2.59
C PRO A 191 -9.71 -13.07 -3.62
N GLY A 192 -10.70 -13.83 -3.14
CA GLY A 192 -11.61 -14.61 -3.99
C GLY A 192 -11.06 -15.97 -4.45
N ALA A 193 -9.82 -16.31 -4.14
CA ALA A 193 -9.21 -17.60 -4.46
C ALA A 193 -8.62 -18.27 -3.22
N GLU A 194 -8.72 -19.59 -3.14
CA GLU A 194 -8.06 -20.37 -2.10
C GLU A 194 -6.60 -20.63 -2.51
N VAL A 195 -5.66 -20.18 -1.67
CA VAL A 195 -4.22 -20.44 -1.84
C VAL A 195 -3.88 -21.77 -1.18
N THR A 196 -3.39 -22.74 -1.96
CA THR A 196 -3.00 -24.07 -1.46
C THR A 196 -1.55 -24.11 -1.01
N THR A 197 -0.65 -23.42 -1.74
CA THR A 197 0.78 -23.31 -1.37
C THR A 197 1.32 -21.91 -1.66
N CYS A 198 2.31 -21.50 -0.88
CA CYS A 198 3.03 -20.25 -1.05
C CYS A 198 4.50 -20.49 -0.71
N ASP A 199 5.30 -20.76 -1.74
CA ASP A 199 6.70 -21.12 -1.60
C ASP A 199 7.59 -19.95 -1.97
N TRP A 200 8.46 -19.53 -1.03
CA TRP A 200 9.35 -18.39 -1.22
C TRP A 200 10.77 -18.84 -1.58
N VAL A 201 11.29 -18.28 -2.68
CA VAL A 201 12.73 -18.18 -2.91
C VAL A 201 13.20 -16.85 -2.32
N GLY A 202 14.11 -16.90 -1.35
CA GLY A 202 14.55 -15.70 -0.62
C GLY A 202 13.57 -15.23 0.46
N ALA A 203 12.93 -16.17 1.15
CA ALA A 203 11.93 -15.91 2.21
C ALA A 203 12.44 -15.00 3.34
N GLU A 204 13.75 -15.00 3.58
CA GLU A 204 14.42 -14.12 4.53
C GLU A 204 15.50 -13.31 3.83
N GLN A 205 15.57 -12.03 4.16
CA GLN A 205 16.57 -11.11 3.63
C GLN A 205 17.17 -10.29 4.77
N LYS A 206 18.50 -10.08 4.72
CA LYS A 206 19.23 -9.29 5.73
C LYS A 206 19.45 -7.83 5.31
N GLY A 207 18.89 -7.43 4.17
CA GLY A 207 19.12 -6.14 3.52
C GLY A 207 18.53 -6.16 2.11
N PRO A 208 19.01 -5.29 1.20
CA PRO A 208 18.45 -5.19 -0.14
C PRO A 208 18.56 -6.51 -0.91
N GLY A 209 17.51 -6.85 -1.67
CA GLY A 209 17.46 -8.11 -2.41
C GLY A 209 16.16 -8.33 -3.16
N HIS A 210 16.10 -9.48 -3.85
CA HIS A 210 14.90 -9.94 -4.54
C HIS A 210 14.40 -11.25 -3.94
N ALA A 211 13.09 -11.40 -3.87
CA ALA A 211 12.43 -12.63 -3.49
C ALA A 211 11.33 -12.94 -4.51
N ILE A 212 11.03 -14.22 -4.67
CA ILE A 212 9.97 -14.69 -5.56
C ILE A 212 9.09 -15.64 -4.77
N ALA A 213 7.80 -15.33 -4.67
CA ALA A 213 6.81 -16.28 -4.21
C ALA A 213 6.22 -17.02 -5.39
N ARG A 214 6.16 -18.35 -5.31
CA ARG A 214 5.29 -19.16 -6.15
C ARG A 214 4.04 -19.49 -5.36
N VAL A 215 2.90 -19.01 -5.83
CA VAL A 215 1.59 -19.16 -5.20
C VAL A 215 0.77 -20.12 -6.05
N SER A 216 0.29 -21.20 -5.45
CA SER A 216 -0.62 -22.14 -6.10
C SER A 216 -2.02 -21.96 -5.56
N LEU A 217 -3.02 -22.00 -6.45
CA LEU A 217 -4.42 -21.85 -6.14
C LEU A 217 -5.15 -23.18 -6.24
N ALA A 218 -6.22 -23.35 -5.45
CA ALA A 218 -7.06 -24.54 -5.51
C ALA A 218 -7.85 -24.67 -6.83
N ALA A 219 -8.08 -23.56 -7.53
CA ALA A 219 -8.75 -23.48 -8.81
C ALA A 219 -8.17 -22.35 -9.67
N PRO A 220 -8.30 -22.43 -11.02
CA PRO A 220 -7.93 -21.33 -11.91
C PRO A 220 -8.63 -20.00 -11.56
N LEU A 221 -7.94 -18.88 -11.73
CA LEU A 221 -8.49 -17.51 -11.64
C LEU A 221 -9.56 -17.20 -12.69
#